data_AF-A0A6A3HGK5-F1
#
_entry.id   AF-A0A6A3HGK5-F1
#
_cell.length_a   1.000
_cell.length_b   1.000
_cell.length_c   1.000
_cell.angle_alpha   90.00
_cell.angle_beta   90.00
_cell.angle_gamma   90.00
#
_symmetry.space_group_name_H-M   'P 1'
#
loop_
_entity.id
_entity.type
_entity.pdbx_description
1 polymer ?
#
loop_
_entity_poly.entity_id
_entity_poly.type
_entity_poly.pdbx_seq_one_letter_code
_entity_poly.pdbx_strand_id
1 'polypeptide(L)'
;MKLQIVIAAIAALLLPVHGASNTIGQRCAGAFPSDDTGIVYENTGFLTADFTQKSCVAAGGSIDPNKNGNEKCCEVSNAQIGTFTGACFSQKAGSKYPSFRPYVRRC
;
A
#
# COMPACT_ATOMS: atom_id res chain seq x y z
N MET A 1 -7.46 -5.03 48.96
CA MET A 1 -8.39 -4.88 47.81
C MET A 1 -8.56 -3.40 47.52
N LYS A 2 -7.99 -2.86 46.42
CA LYS A 2 -8.28 -1.51 45.86
C LYS A 2 -7.38 -1.10 44.68
N LEU A 3 -6.30 -1.81 44.37
CA LEU A 3 -5.36 -1.40 43.31
C LEU A 3 -5.54 -2.12 41.96
N GLN A 4 -6.31 -3.21 41.91
CA GLN A 4 -6.44 -4.01 40.67
C GLN A 4 -7.55 -3.54 39.72
N ILE A 5 -8.47 -2.68 40.19
CA ILE A 5 -9.60 -2.21 39.37
C ILE A 5 -9.16 -1.13 38.38
N VAL A 6 -8.09 -0.39 38.68
CA VAL A 6 -7.64 0.75 37.86
C VAL A 6 -6.96 0.30 36.56
N ILE A 7 -6.31 -0.88 36.56
CA ILE A 7 -5.54 -1.35 35.40
C ILE A 7 -6.45 -1.90 34.29
N ALA A 8 -7.60 -2.49 34.63
CA ALA A 8 -8.55 -3.00 33.64
C ALA A 8 -9.23 -1.87 32.83
N ALA A 9 -9.44 -0.69 33.44
CA ALA A 9 -10.06 0.45 32.77
C ALA A 9 -9.15 1.11 31.71
N ILE A 10 -7.83 1.03 31.89
CA ILE A 10 -6.85 1.62 30.94
C ILE A 10 -6.65 0.69 29.73
N ALA A 11 -6.76 -0.62 29.89
CA ALA A 11 -6.67 -1.57 28.77
C ALA A 11 -7.86 -1.44 27.79
N ALA A 12 -9.03 -1.00 28.26
CA ALA A 12 -10.20 -0.77 27.40
C ALA A 12 -10.10 0.51 26.55
N LEU A 13 -9.27 1.49 26.94
CA LEU A 13 -9.03 2.72 26.18
C LEU A 13 -8.00 2.55 25.05
N LEU A 14 -7.25 1.45 25.05
CA LEU A 14 -6.27 1.11 24.02
C LEU A 14 -6.84 0.18 22.94
N LEU A 15 -8.13 -0.14 23.00
CA LEU A 15 -8.79 -0.76 21.86
C LEU A 15 -8.91 0.31 20.77
N PRO A 16 -8.35 0.07 19.56
CA PRO A 16 -8.59 0.96 18.44
C PRO A 16 -10.10 1.02 18.28
N VAL A 17 -10.65 2.21 18.48
CA VAL A 17 -12.03 2.51 18.13
C VAL A 17 -12.15 2.07 16.68
N HIS A 18 -13.04 1.12 16.39
CA HIS A 18 -13.40 0.73 15.01
C HIS A 18 -14.19 1.88 14.35
N GLY A 19 -13.71 3.12 14.50
CA GLY A 19 -14.11 4.25 13.69
C GLY A 19 -13.64 3.91 12.29
N ALA A 20 -14.62 3.72 11.39
CA ALA A 20 -14.47 3.50 9.95
C ALA A 20 -13.03 3.72 9.50
N SER A 21 -12.29 2.63 9.24
CA SER A 21 -10.89 2.72 8.84
C SER A 21 -10.81 3.75 7.72
N ASN A 22 -10.27 4.93 8.04
CA ASN A 22 -10.14 6.02 7.08
C ASN A 22 -8.98 5.74 6.13
N THR A 23 -8.59 4.47 6.03
CA THR A 23 -7.55 3.92 5.20
C THR A 23 -8.16 3.19 4.01
N ILE A 24 -7.41 3.15 2.93
CA ILE A 24 -7.74 2.42 1.72
C ILE A 24 -6.51 1.65 1.25
N GLY A 25 -6.73 0.42 0.80
CA GLY A 25 -5.72 -0.40 0.15
C GLY A 25 -5.33 0.17 -1.21
N GLN A 26 -4.07 0.54 -1.37
CA GLN A 26 -3.47 1.03 -2.60
C GLN A 26 -2.26 0.19 -3.00
N ARG A 27 -2.11 0.01 -4.32
CA ARG A 27 -1.02 -0.70 -4.96
C ARG A 27 -0.46 0.16 -6.08
N CYS A 28 0.86 0.24 -6.18
CA CYS A 28 1.56 0.80 -7.33
C CYS A 28 2.16 -0.36 -8.12
N ALA A 29 1.46 -0.78 -9.17
CA ALA A 29 1.84 -1.92 -9.97
C ALA A 29 2.91 -1.56 -11.01
N GLY A 30 3.88 -2.44 -11.23
CA GLY A 30 4.74 -2.36 -12.40
C GLY A 30 4.02 -3.04 -13.57
N ALA A 31 3.53 -2.27 -14.53
CA ALA A 31 2.74 -2.80 -15.63
C ALA A 31 2.99 -2.06 -16.94
N PHE A 32 2.59 -2.64 -18.06
CA PHE A 32 2.55 -1.96 -19.36
C PHE A 32 1.22 -2.22 -20.06
N PRO A 33 0.73 -1.26 -20.87
CA PRO A 33 -0.42 -1.49 -21.73
C PRO A 33 -0.02 -2.46 -22.86
N SER A 34 -0.80 -3.52 -23.03
CA SER A 34 -0.72 -4.45 -24.15
C SER A 34 -1.84 -4.14 -25.15
N ASP A 35 -1.52 -4.23 -26.43
CA ASP A 35 -2.40 -3.84 -27.54
C ASP A 35 -3.67 -4.72 -27.64
N ASP A 36 -3.61 -5.97 -27.19
CA ASP A 36 -4.70 -6.95 -27.35
C ASP A 36 -5.54 -7.20 -26.09
N THR A 37 -5.02 -6.98 -24.88
CA THR A 37 -5.61 -7.57 -23.66
C THR A 37 -5.61 -6.66 -22.42
N GLY A 38 -5.26 -5.39 -22.55
CA GLY A 38 -5.26 -4.44 -21.42
C GLY A 38 -3.93 -4.36 -20.68
N ILE A 39 -3.96 -4.27 -19.35
CA ILE A 39 -2.74 -4.02 -18.55
C ILE A 39 -2.04 -5.33 -18.21
N VAL A 40 -0.79 -5.49 -18.68
CA VAL A 40 0.07 -6.63 -18.35
C VAL A 40 1.00 -6.26 -17.20
N TYR A 41 0.91 -7.01 -16.11
CA TYR A 41 1.76 -6.84 -14.95
C TYR A 41 3.13 -7.51 -15.15
N GLU A 42 4.15 -6.96 -14.50
CA GLU A 42 5.46 -7.59 -14.45
C GLU A 42 5.38 -8.93 -13.72
N ASN A 43 5.83 -10.01 -14.37
CA ASN A 43 5.49 -11.37 -13.97
C ASN A 43 6.10 -11.83 -12.63
N THR A 44 7.27 -11.30 -12.24
CA THR A 44 7.92 -11.68 -10.98
C THR A 44 7.32 -10.99 -9.77
N GLY A 45 6.55 -9.90 -9.99
CA GLY A 45 6.02 -9.06 -8.93
C GLY A 45 7.06 -8.20 -8.24
N PHE A 46 8.30 -8.19 -8.72
CA PHE A 46 9.38 -7.37 -8.19
C PHE A 46 9.04 -5.88 -8.32
N LEU A 47 8.61 -5.44 -9.51
CA LEU A 47 8.32 -4.03 -9.72
C LEU A 47 7.14 -3.56 -8.88
N THR A 48 6.05 -4.34 -8.86
CA THR A 48 4.88 -4.01 -8.04
C THR A 48 5.26 -3.95 -6.57
N ALA A 49 6.09 -4.87 -6.09
CA ALA A 49 6.49 -4.91 -4.70
C ALA A 49 7.40 -3.72 -4.32
N ASP A 50 8.38 -3.39 -5.15
CA ASP A 50 9.30 -2.26 -4.95
C ASP A 50 8.54 -0.93 -5.03
N PHE A 51 7.73 -0.75 -6.07
CA PHE A 51 6.98 0.48 -6.27
C PHE A 51 5.96 0.74 -5.17
N THR A 52 5.20 -0.29 -4.79
CA THR A 52 4.22 -0.18 -3.70
C THR A 52 4.92 0.11 -2.38
N GLN A 53 6.05 -0.54 -2.08
CA GLN A 53 6.83 -0.26 -0.87
C GLN A 53 7.27 1.21 -0.79
N LYS A 54 7.87 1.74 -1.86
CA LYS A 54 8.37 3.12 -1.91
C LYS A 54 7.24 4.15 -1.81
N SER A 55 6.14 3.94 -2.55
CA SER A 55 4.96 4.80 -2.47
C SER A 55 4.30 4.76 -1.10
N CYS A 56 4.25 3.59 -0.47
CA CYS A 56 3.68 3.42 0.86
C CYS A 56 4.46 4.19 1.92
N VAL A 57 5.80 4.06 1.90
CA VAL A 57 6.68 4.80 2.81
C VAL A 57 6.54 6.30 2.60
N ALA A 58 6.49 6.78 1.35
CA ALA A 58 6.31 8.19 1.05
C ALA A 58 4.96 8.75 1.55
N ALA A 59 3.90 7.94 1.50
CA ALA A 59 2.57 8.30 1.98
C ALA A 59 2.38 8.12 3.50
N GLY A 60 3.38 7.62 4.21
CA GLY A 60 3.27 7.25 5.63
C GLY A 60 2.28 6.12 5.89
N GLY A 61 2.05 5.25 4.91
CA GLY A 61 1.16 4.09 5.00
C GLY A 61 1.81 2.87 5.63
N SER A 62 1.04 1.80 5.78
CA SER A 62 1.50 0.50 6.25
C SER A 62 1.30 -0.57 5.19
N ILE A 63 2.31 -1.41 4.97
CA ILE A 63 2.18 -2.57 4.08
C ILE A 63 1.33 -3.65 4.75
N ASP A 64 0.40 -4.26 4.02
CA ASP A 64 -0.29 -5.47 4.47
C ASP A 64 0.72 -6.64 4.45
N PRO A 65 1.08 -7.23 5.60
CA PRO A 65 2.08 -8.29 5.68
C PRO A 65 1.66 -9.59 4.96
N ASN A 66 0.37 -9.76 4.66
CA ASN A 66 -0.15 -10.94 3.99
C ASN A 66 -0.13 -10.82 2.46
N LYS A 67 0.26 -9.65 1.93
CA LYS A 67 0.20 -9.32 0.51
C LYS A 67 1.59 -9.11 -0.07
N ASN A 68 1.97 -9.95 -1.03
CA ASN A 68 3.33 -10.02 -1.57
C ASN A 68 3.36 -9.94 -3.10
N GLY A 69 4.54 -9.67 -3.67
CA GLY A 69 4.75 -9.62 -5.12
C GLY A 69 3.77 -8.67 -5.82
N ASN A 70 3.05 -9.20 -6.81
CA ASN A 70 2.02 -8.45 -7.54
C ASN A 70 0.77 -8.14 -6.71
N GLU A 71 0.55 -8.82 -5.59
CA GLU A 71 -0.58 -8.52 -4.69
C GLU A 71 -0.20 -7.51 -3.61
N LYS A 72 1.07 -7.09 -3.53
CA LYS A 72 1.56 -6.19 -2.47
C LYS A 72 0.67 -4.97 -2.34
N CYS A 73 0.26 -4.69 -1.11
CA CYS A 73 -0.73 -3.67 -0.81
C CYS A 73 -0.25 -2.75 0.32
N CYS A 74 -0.61 -1.48 0.22
CA CYS A 74 -0.40 -0.46 1.23
C CYS A 74 -1.73 0.07 1.74
N GLU A 75 -1.95 0.02 3.05
CA GLU A 75 -2.99 0.76 3.74
C GLU A 75 -2.53 2.20 3.92
N VAL A 76 -3.18 3.13 3.21
CA VAL A 76 -2.94 4.59 3.32
C VAL A 76 -4.19 5.29 3.79
N SER A 77 -4.08 6.31 4.63
CA SER A 77 -5.24 7.15 4.95
C SER A 77 -5.77 7.88 3.71
N ASN A 78 -7.06 8.17 3.67
CA ASN A 78 -7.71 8.85 2.54
C ASN A 78 -7.04 10.19 2.21
N ALA A 79 -6.55 10.91 3.22
CA ALA A 79 -5.82 12.17 3.04
C ALA A 79 -4.46 11.99 2.33
N GLN A 80 -3.87 10.80 2.38
CA GLN A 80 -2.54 10.50 1.82
C GLN A 80 -2.59 9.78 0.46
N ILE A 81 -3.79 9.53 -0.10
CA ILE A 81 -3.92 8.92 -1.44
C ILE A 81 -3.18 9.74 -2.51
N GLY A 82 -3.26 11.07 -2.43
CA GLY A 82 -2.55 11.97 -3.35
C GLY A 82 -1.02 11.79 -3.26
N THR A 83 -0.49 11.72 -2.04
CA THR A 83 0.94 11.47 -1.78
C THR A 83 1.39 10.12 -2.32
N PHE A 84 0.61 9.06 -2.07
CA PHE A 84 0.89 7.72 -2.60
C PHE A 84 0.92 7.72 -4.15
N THR A 85 -0.09 8.35 -4.76
CA THR A 85 -0.26 8.42 -6.21
C THR A 85 0.87 9.21 -6.87
N GLY A 86 1.22 10.37 -6.33
CA GLY A 86 2.34 11.17 -6.82
C GLY A 86 3.68 10.43 -6.69
N ALA A 87 3.91 9.76 -5.55
CA ALA A 87 5.09 8.93 -5.36
C ALA A 87 5.11 7.75 -6.34
N CYS A 88 3.97 7.12 -6.62
CA CYS A 88 3.87 6.03 -7.60
C CYS A 88 4.30 6.49 -9.00
N PHE A 89 3.69 7.55 -9.52
CA PHE A 89 3.99 8.03 -10.88
C PHE A 89 5.39 8.63 -11.04
N SER A 90 6.05 9.01 -9.94
CA SER A 90 7.44 9.51 -9.99
C SER A 90 8.49 8.40 -10.13
N GLN A 91 8.09 7.13 -10.00
CA GLN A 91 9.01 6.00 -10.06
C GLN A 91 9.34 5.56 -11.49
N LYS A 92 10.49 4.89 -11.65
CA LYS A 92 10.97 4.36 -12.92
C LYS A 92 11.40 2.91 -12.73
N ALA A 93 11.00 2.05 -13.66
CA ALA A 93 11.30 0.61 -13.61
C ALA A 93 12.78 0.27 -13.90
N GLY A 94 13.57 1.25 -14.34
CA GLY A 94 14.98 1.07 -14.70
C GLY A 94 15.16 0.37 -16.05
N SER A 95 16.43 0.22 -16.47
CA SER A 95 16.78 -0.29 -17.80
C SER A 95 16.43 -1.76 -18.02
N LYS A 96 16.32 -2.57 -16.95
CA LYS A 96 15.93 -3.99 -17.03
C LYS A 96 14.44 -4.18 -17.37
N TYR A 97 13.63 -3.13 -17.19
CA TYR A 97 12.19 -3.18 -17.36
C TYR A 97 11.71 -2.01 -18.25
N PRO A 98 12.22 -1.91 -19.49
CA PRO A 98 12.11 -0.68 -20.30
C PRO A 98 10.68 -0.34 -20.70
N SER A 99 9.78 -1.33 -20.77
CA SER A 99 8.37 -1.14 -21.13
C SER A 99 7.46 -0.93 -19.93
N PHE A 100 7.89 -1.32 -18.73
CA PHE A 100 7.05 -1.25 -17.54
C PHE A 100 7.01 0.15 -16.95
N ARG A 101 5.84 0.56 -16.48
CA ARG A 101 5.54 1.85 -15.87
C ARG A 101 4.79 1.63 -14.57
N PRO A 102 4.93 2.55 -13.59
CA PRO A 102 4.12 2.52 -12.39
C PRO A 102 2.64 2.80 -12.72
N TYR A 103 1.74 2.03 -12.12
CA TYR A 103 0.31 2.14 -12.34
C TYR A 103 -0.47 1.96 -11.04
N VAL A 104 -1.21 3.00 -10.63
CA VAL A 104 -1.97 2.99 -9.37
C VAL A 104 -3.24 2.14 -9.52
N ARG A 105 -3.49 1.28 -8.53
CA ARG A 105 -4.70 0.46 -8.39
C ARG A 105 -5.09 0.37 -6.93
N ARG A 106 -6.37 0.11 -6.68
CA ARG A 106 -6.78 -0.41 -5.37
C ARG A 106 -6.33 -1.86 -5.22
N CYS A 107 -6.04 -2.22 -3.98
CA CYS A 107 -6.17 -3.58 -3.52
C CYS A 107 -7.62 -3.76 -3.04
#